data_AF-A0A6P0EVX2-F1
#
_entry.id   AF-A0A6P0EVX2-F1
#
_cell.length_a   1.000
_cell.length_b   1.000
_cell.length_c   1.000
_cell.angle_alpha   90.00
_cell.angle_beta   90.00
_cell.angle_gamma   90.00
#
_symmetry.space_group_name_H-M   'P 1'
#
loop_
_entity.id
_entity.type
_entity.pdbx_description
1 polymer ?
#
loop_
_entity_poly.entity_id
_entity_poly.type
_entity_poly.pdbx_seq_one_letter_code
_entity_poly.pdbx_strand_id
1 'polypeptide(L)' 'MARAARDDLGLDWLRIEVRGGAGLEPFYEQFGWQVVGRWPGAIAVTPDDRRDEVLLTLPLR' A
#
# COMPACT_ATOMS: atom_id res chain seq x y z
N MET A 1 11.66 -5.12 -7.53
CA MET A 1 10.32 -5.18 -8.16
C MET A 1 10.07 -4.04 -9.14
N ALA A 2 10.18 -2.76 -8.73
CA ALA A 2 9.83 -1.62 -9.58
C ALA A 2 10.46 -1.64 -10.99
N ARG A 3 11.76 -1.98 -11.08
CA ARG A 3 12.45 -2.15 -12.36
C ARG A 3 11.77 -3.19 -13.26
N ALA A 4 11.62 -4.44 -12.79
CA ALA A 4 11.03 -5.51 -13.58
C ALA A 4 9.57 -5.21 -13.98
N ALA A 5 8.79 -4.61 -13.05
CA ALA A 5 7.44 -4.18 -13.33
C ALA A 5 7.35 -3.16 -14.48
N ARG A 6 8.29 -2.22 -14.55
CA ARG A 6 8.36 -1.24 -15.63
C ARG A 6 8.96 -1.81 -16.91
N ASP A 7 10.13 -2.44 -16.81
CA ASP A 7 10.98 -2.78 -17.95
C ASP A 7 10.51 -4.08 -18.62
N ASP A 8 10.08 -5.07 -17.83
CA ASP A 8 9.71 -6.40 -18.34
C ASP A 8 8.20 -6.53 -18.55
N LEU A 9 7.39 -5.87 -17.70
CA LEU A 9 5.92 -5.95 -17.75
C LEU A 9 5.25 -4.69 -18.31
N GLY A 10 6.00 -3.61 -18.58
CA GLY A 10 5.47 -2.39 -19.18
C GLY A 10 4.54 -1.57 -18.28
N LEU A 11 4.42 -1.89 -16.98
CA LEU A 11 3.45 -1.29 -16.06
C LEU A 11 3.79 0.18 -15.75
N ASP A 12 2.74 0.99 -15.59
CA ASP A 12 2.83 2.40 -15.20
C ASP A 12 2.78 2.61 -13.68
N TRP A 13 2.07 1.74 -12.96
CA TRP A 13 1.83 1.87 -11.53
C TRP A 13 1.80 0.50 -10.86
N LEU A 14 2.19 0.46 -9.58
CA LEU A 14 1.86 -0.63 -8.68
C LEU A 14 0.86 -0.15 -7.63
N ARG A 15 -0.02 -1.04 -7.18
CA ARG A 15 -0.93 -0.84 -6.05
C ARG A 15 -0.74 -1.96 -5.05
N ILE A 16 -0.79 -1.60 -3.76
CA ILE A 16 -0.92 -2.54 -2.65
C ILE A 16 -1.99 -2.04 -1.69
N GLU A 17 -2.54 -2.98 -0.93
CA GLU A 17 -3.35 -2.71 0.24
C GLU A 17 -2.58 -3.20 1.46
N VAL A 18 -2.45 -2.34 2.46
CA VAL A 18 -1.81 -2.69 3.71
C VAL A 18 -2.76 -2.46 4.87
N ARG A 19 -2.53 -3.22 5.93
CA ARG A 19 -3.24 -3.06 7.18
C ARG A 19 -2.62 -1.92 7.98
N GLY A 20 -3.45 -0.94 8.33
CA GLY A 20 -3.07 0.19 9.18
C GLY A 20 -2.63 -0.26 10.58
N GLY A 21 -1.90 0.61 11.27
CA GLY A 21 -1.43 0.36 12.64
C GLY A 21 -0.32 -0.69 12.76
N ALA A 22 0.30 -1.09 11.64
CA ALA A 22 1.46 -1.99 11.60
C ALA A 22 2.78 -1.27 11.25
N GLY A 23 2.75 0.07 11.13
CA GLY A 23 3.92 0.86 10.72
C GLY A 23 4.32 0.68 9.25
N LEU A 24 3.41 0.15 8.42
CA LEU A 24 3.69 -0.14 7.02
C LEU A 24 3.65 1.13 6.15
N GLU A 25 2.83 2.12 6.49
CA GLU A 25 2.76 3.39 5.76
C GLU A 25 4.13 4.11 5.74
N PRO A 26 4.74 4.48 6.89
CA PRO A 26 6.05 5.13 6.86
C PRO A 26 7.14 4.21 6.29
N PHE A 27 7.01 2.89 6.45
CA PHE A 27 7.94 1.94 5.84
C PHE A 27 7.86 1.94 4.31
N TYR A 28 6.68 2.02 3.70
CA TYR A 28 6.55 2.02 2.24
C TYR A 28 6.81 3.41 1.64
N GLU A 29 6.47 4.49 2.36
CA GLU A 29 6.76 5.87 1.95
C GLU A 29 8.26 6.09 1.69
N GLN A 30 9.15 5.47 2.47
CA GLN A 30 10.61 5.57 2.26
C GLN A 30 11.07 5.01 0.89
N PHE A 31 10.24 4.19 0.24
CA PHE A 31 10.49 3.61 -1.10
C PHE A 31 9.68 4.29 -2.21
N GLY A 32 9.09 5.46 -1.94
CA GLY A 32 8.34 6.25 -2.93
C GLY A 32 6.88 5.85 -3.10
N TRP A 33 6.36 4.96 -2.26
CA TRP A 33 4.92 4.67 -2.24
C TRP A 33 4.15 5.83 -1.64
N GLN A 34 2.92 6.01 -2.11
CA GLN A 34 2.04 7.09 -1.68
C GLN A 34 0.70 6.53 -1.23
N VAL A 35 0.22 6.98 -0.08
CA VAL A 35 -1.15 6.70 0.37
C VAL A 35 -2.13 7.46 -0.52
N VAL A 36 -2.99 6.73 -1.22
CA VAL A 36 -4.03 7.31 -2.11
C VAL A 36 -5.43 7.15 -1.55
N GLY A 37 -5.59 6.34 -0.52
CA GLY A 37 -6.90 6.10 0.09
C GLY A 37 -6.79 5.33 1.40
N ARG A 38 -7.86 5.44 2.18
CA ARG A 38 -8.01 4.75 3.46
C ARG A 38 -9.48 4.42 3.70
N TRP A 39 -9.75 3.17 4.07
CA TRP A 39 -11.07 2.75 4.56
C TRP A 39 -10.98 2.47 6.07
N PRO A 40 -11.53 3.37 6.90
CA PRO A 40 -11.44 3.23 8.35
C PRO A 40 -12.11 1.95 8.87
N GLY A 41 -11.41 1.19 9.71
CA GLY A 41 -11.94 -0.01 10.37
C GLY A 41 -12.39 -1.15 9.42
N ALA A 42 -11.95 -1.13 8.17
CA ALA A 42 -12.34 -2.09 7.14
C ALA A 42 -11.88 -3.53 7.47
N ILE A 43 -10.74 -3.66 8.15
CA ILE A 43 -10.12 -4.96 8.45
C ILE A 43 -10.44 -5.34 9.89
N ALA A 44 -11.17 -6.44 10.09
CA ALA A 44 -11.35 -7.06 11.41
C ALA A 44 -10.22 -8.07 11.66
N VAL A 45 -9.32 -7.76 12.60
CA VAL A 45 -8.23 -8.66 13.01
C VAL A 45 -8.71 -9.61 14.11
N THR A 46 -9.45 -9.05 15.07
CA THR A 46 -10.16 -9.76 16.13
C THR A 46 -11.53 -9.08 16.34
N PRO A 47 -12.43 -9.60 17.18
CA PRO A 47 -13.70 -8.94 17.48
C PRO A 47 -13.54 -7.50 18.01
N ASP A 48 -12.47 -7.23 18.76
CA ASP A 48 -12.20 -5.94 19.40
C ASP A 48 -11.08 -5.13 18.70
N ASP A 49 -10.46 -5.68 17.65
CA ASP A 49 -9.40 -5.02 16.87
C ASP A 49 -9.86 -4.84 15.41
N ARG A 50 -10.30 -3.63 15.09
CA ARG A 50 -10.56 -3.19 13.72
C ARG A 50 -9.49 -2.19 13.29
N ARG A 51 -8.93 -2.41 12.10
CA ARG A 51 -7.88 -1.59 11.52
C ARG A 51 -8.28 -1.06 10.17
N ASP A 52 -7.64 0.04 9.81
CA ASP A 52 -7.85 0.67 8.52
C ASP A 52 -7.23 -0.20 7.42
N GLU A 53 -7.90 -0.23 6.27
CA GLU A 53 -7.27 -0.64 5.03
C GLU A 53 -6.68 0.60 4.36
N VAL A 54 -5.39 0.56 4.05
CA VAL A 54 -4.67 1.68 3.44
C VAL A 54 -4.24 1.28 2.04
N LEU A 55 -4.64 2.07 1.06
CA LEU A 55 -4.29 1.86 -0.34
C LEU A 55 -3.05 2.69 -0.65
N LEU A 56 -2.00 2.03 -1.14
CA LEU A 56 -0.79 2.69 -1.58
C LEU A 56 -0.53 2.43 -3.05
N THR A 57 0.01 3.44 -3.73
CA THR A 57 0.49 3.32 -5.10
C THR A 57 1.94 3.72 -5.23
N LEU A 58 2.64 3.10 -6.18
CA LEU A 58 3.98 3.49 -6.62
C LEU A 58 3.93 3.77 -8.13
N PRO A 59 4.08 5.04 -8.57
CA PRO A 59 4.31 5.34 -9.97
C PRO A 59 5.66 4.75 -10.42
N LEU A 60 5.70 4.17 -11.61
CA LEU A 60 6.90 3.55 -12.17
C LEU A 60 7.57 4.43 -13.24
N ARG A 61 6.91 5.51 -13.66
CA ARG A 61 7.37 6.48 -14.66
C ARG A 61 7.27 7.90 -14.12
#